data_AF-A0A353GNY6-F1
#
_entry.id   AF-A0A353GNY6-F1
#
_cell.length_a   1.000
_cell.length_b   1.000
_cell.length_c   1.000
_cell.angle_alpha   90.00
_cell.angle_beta   90.00
_cell.angle_gamma   90.00
#
_symmetry.space_group_name_H-M   'P 1'
#
loop_
_entity.id
_entity.type
_entity.pdbx_description
1 polymer ?
#
loop_
_entity_poly.entity_id
_entity_poly.type
_entity_poly.pdbx_seq_one_letter_code
_entity_poly.pdbx_strand_id
1 'polypeptide(L)'
;MSSQAIAKKAPKHSNGKIILQIVLGIVAVIQVYPLIWLAFFSLKDNSEIFSGNVAGLPRNFLWSNYLTAITDGKVVTYFFNSALVTASTVLIVLVLAAMTAYAITRMNWKLSNFTMTLILLGMMVPIHAALLPLFMVLKNLRMLNTYWSLIVPYVAFAIPMAV
;
A
#
# COMPACT_ATOMS: atom_id res chain seq x y z
N MET A 1 26.86 49.69 15.16
CA MET A 1 26.12 49.65 13.88
C MET A 1 27.00 48.98 12.84
N SER A 2 26.70 47.74 12.44
CA SER A 2 27.04 47.15 11.12
C SER A 2 26.79 45.63 11.16
N SER A 3 25.53 45.23 11.01
CA SER A 3 25.16 43.84 10.71
C SER A 3 25.33 43.64 9.20
N GLN A 4 26.34 42.87 8.78
CA GLN A 4 26.49 42.47 7.38
C GLN A 4 25.58 41.26 7.10
N ALA A 5 24.52 41.49 6.32
CA ALA A 5 23.66 40.44 5.80
C ALA A 5 24.39 39.65 4.71
N ILE A 6 24.64 38.37 4.97
CA ILE A 6 25.17 37.42 4.00
C ILE A 6 24.09 37.14 2.95
N ALA A 7 24.20 37.76 1.77
CA ALA A 7 23.34 37.47 0.64
C ALA A 7 23.60 36.03 0.12
N LYS A 8 22.66 35.12 0.39
CA LYS A 8 22.63 33.77 -0.20
C LYS A 8 22.48 33.90 -1.73
N LYS A 9 23.55 33.63 -2.49
CA LYS A 9 23.49 33.54 -3.96
C LYS A 9 22.46 32.48 -4.37
N ALA A 10 21.49 32.88 -5.20
CA ALA A 10 20.53 31.97 -5.80
C ALA A 10 21.26 30.88 -6.62
N PRO A 11 20.86 29.59 -6.51
CA PRO A 11 21.58 28.51 -7.15
C PRO A 11 21.49 28.63 -8.68
N LYS A 12 22.63 28.84 -9.34
CA LYS A 12 22.77 28.77 -10.80
C LYS A 12 22.24 27.40 -11.25
N HIS A 13 21.22 27.35 -12.10
CA HIS A 13 20.70 26.10 -12.65
C HIS A 13 21.80 25.46 -13.52
N SER A 14 22.58 24.56 -12.91
CA SER A 14 23.53 23.72 -13.63
C SER A 14 22.77 22.83 -14.60
N ASN A 15 23.28 22.64 -15.82
CA ASN A 15 22.66 21.84 -16.87
C ASN A 15 22.24 20.43 -16.38
N GLY A 16 22.96 19.86 -15.40
CA GLY A 16 22.60 18.59 -14.76
C GLY A 16 21.28 18.63 -13.98
N LYS A 17 20.90 19.77 -13.40
CA LYS A 17 19.59 19.93 -12.71
C LYS A 17 18.44 19.95 -13.70
N ILE A 18 18.63 20.54 -14.88
CA ILE A 18 17.61 20.59 -15.94
C ILE A 18 17.39 19.18 -16.50
N ILE A 19 18.47 18.44 -16.78
CA ILE A 19 18.38 17.05 -17.22
C ILE A 19 17.67 16.19 -16.17
N LEU A 20 18.04 16.33 -14.90
CA LEU A 20 17.38 15.62 -13.80
C LEU A 20 15.87 15.94 -13.73
N GLN A 21 15.49 17.21 -13.87
CA GLN A 21 14.09 17.63 -13.88
C GLN A 21 13.31 17.03 -15.05
N ILE A 22 13.89 16.98 -16.25
CA ILE A 22 13.27 16.36 -17.42
C ILE A 22 13.09 14.86 -17.19
N VAL A 23 14.11 14.17 -16.70
CA VAL A 23 14.05 12.72 -16.41
C VAL A 23 12.99 12.42 -15.36
N LEU A 24 12.98 13.16 -14.24
CA LEU A 24 11.95 13.02 -13.21
C LEU A 24 10.55 13.35 -13.75
N GLY A 25 10.44 14.35 -14.63
CA GLY A 25 9.18 14.69 -15.30
C GLY A 25 8.65 13.54 -16.17
N ILE A 26 9.52 12.91 -16.96
CA ILE A 26 9.16 11.74 -17.78
C ILE A 26 8.72 10.58 -16.89
N VAL A 27 9.49 10.27 -15.85
CA VAL A 27 9.14 9.21 -14.89
C VAL A 27 7.80 9.50 -14.22
N ALA A 28 7.54 10.74 -13.81
CA ALA A 28 6.28 11.15 -13.22
C ALA A 28 5.11 10.96 -14.18
N VAL A 29 5.26 11.35 -15.45
CA VAL A 29 4.22 11.15 -16.48
C VAL A 29 3.92 9.66 -16.67
N ILE A 30 4.95 8.82 -16.78
CA ILE A 30 4.78 7.36 -16.94
C ILE A 30 4.04 6.76 -15.75
N GLN A 31 4.29 7.23 -14.53
CA GLN A 31 3.64 6.73 -13.30
C GLN A 31 2.21 7.25 -13.12
N VAL A 32 1.95 8.51 -13.48
CA VAL A 32 0.64 9.15 -13.31
C VAL A 32 -0.33 8.73 -14.43
N TYR A 33 0.16 8.44 -15.63
CA TYR A 33 -0.68 8.10 -16.76
C TYR A 33 -1.64 6.92 -16.50
N PRO A 34 -1.23 5.77 -15.92
CA PRO A 34 -2.14 4.69 -15.56
C PRO A 34 -3.26 5.11 -14.59
N LEU A 35 -3.00 6.07 -13.70
CA LEU A 35 -4.00 6.57 -12.76
C LEU A 35 -5.04 7.44 -13.47
N ILE A 36 -4.60 8.30 -14.39
CA ILE A 36 -5.51 9.09 -15.26
C ILE A 36 -6.35 8.14 -16.12
N TRP A 37 -5.70 7.12 -16.69
CA TRP A 37 -6.36 6.11 -17.48
C TRP A 37 -7.42 5.32 -16.68
N LEU A 38 -7.10 4.94 -15.44
CA LEU A 38 -8.05 4.29 -14.52
C LEU A 38 -9.25 5.19 -14.21
N ALA A 39 -9.03 6.50 -14.01
CA ALA A 39 -10.11 7.46 -13.79
C ALA A 39 -11.04 7.53 -15.01
N PHE A 40 -10.49 7.58 -16.22
CA PHE A 40 -11.32 7.51 -17.44
C PHE A 40 -12.05 6.18 -17.56
N PHE A 41 -11.43 5.07 -17.17
CA PHE A 41 -12.07 3.75 -17.18
C PHE A 41 -13.32 3.71 -16.30
N SER A 42 -13.29 4.36 -15.13
CA SER A 42 -14.43 4.43 -14.22
C SER A 42 -15.64 5.19 -14.80
N LEU A 43 -15.42 5.99 -15.84
CA LEU A 43 -16.43 6.82 -16.50
C LEU A 43 -16.92 6.25 -17.84
N LYS A 44 -16.44 5.08 -18.25
CA LYS A 44 -16.81 4.43 -19.51
C LYS A 44 -17.85 3.33 -19.31
N ASP A 45 -18.52 2.96 -20.40
CA ASP A 45 -19.34 1.75 -20.44
C ASP A 45 -18.49 0.51 -20.74
N ASN A 46 -18.96 -0.67 -20.33
CA ASN A 46 -18.32 -1.94 -20.65
C ASN A 46 -18.12 -2.13 -22.16
N SER A 47 -19.11 -1.76 -22.98
CA SER A 47 -18.99 -1.83 -24.44
C SER A 47 -17.82 -0.99 -24.95
N GLU A 48 -17.66 0.24 -24.48
CA GLU A 48 -16.57 1.14 -24.87
C GLU A 48 -15.19 0.62 -24.43
N ILE A 49 -15.13 0.01 -23.24
CA ILE A 49 -13.93 -0.62 -22.70
C ILE A 49 -13.49 -1.80 -23.59
N PHE A 50 -14.41 -2.68 -23.96
CA PHE A 50 -14.09 -3.90 -24.71
C PHE A 50 -14.08 -3.72 -26.23
N SER A 51 -14.65 -2.64 -26.77
CA SER A 51 -14.74 -2.37 -28.22
C SER A 51 -13.56 -1.56 -28.79
N GLY A 52 -12.45 -1.43 -28.07
CA GLY A 52 -11.19 -0.85 -28.58
C GLY A 52 -10.89 0.60 -28.20
N ASN A 53 -11.74 1.30 -27.43
CA ASN A 53 -11.37 2.59 -26.82
C ASN A 53 -10.75 2.39 -25.42
N VAL A 54 -9.78 1.50 -25.32
CA VAL A 54 -9.18 1.10 -24.04
C VAL A 54 -8.44 2.29 -23.43
N ALA A 55 -7.47 2.86 -24.15
CA ALA A 55 -6.58 3.91 -23.65
C ALA A 55 -6.98 5.36 -24.03
N GLY A 56 -8.05 5.56 -24.81
CA GLY A 56 -8.50 6.89 -25.20
C GLY A 56 -9.38 7.58 -24.15
N LEU A 57 -9.77 8.82 -24.43
CA LEU A 57 -10.73 9.56 -23.60
C LEU A 57 -12.13 8.90 -23.62
N PRO A 58 -12.93 9.01 -22.55
CA PRO A 58 -14.32 8.56 -22.56
C PRO A 58 -15.10 9.30 -23.65
N ARG A 59 -15.83 8.56 -24.49
CA ARG A 59 -16.74 9.15 -25.47
C ARG A 59 -17.95 9.78 -24.78
N ASN A 60 -18.45 9.10 -23.75
CA ASN A 60 -19.52 9.59 -22.90
C ASN A 60 -19.04 9.51 -21.45
N PHE A 61 -19.18 10.59 -20.69
CA PHE A 61 -18.81 10.63 -19.28
C PHE A 61 -19.96 10.06 -18.42
N LEU A 62 -19.86 8.78 -18.04
CA LEU A 62 -20.90 8.07 -17.28
C LEU A 62 -20.71 8.24 -15.76
N TRP A 63 -21.11 9.40 -15.25
CA TRP A 63 -21.15 9.66 -13.81
C TRP A 63 -22.10 8.73 -13.04
N SER A 64 -23.09 8.15 -13.73
CA SER A 64 -23.99 7.12 -13.19
C SER A 64 -23.23 5.93 -12.61
N ASN A 65 -22.05 5.59 -13.15
CA ASN A 65 -21.22 4.50 -12.62
C ASN A 65 -20.85 4.71 -11.14
N TYR A 66 -20.63 5.96 -10.71
CA TYR A 66 -20.35 6.27 -9.31
C TYR A 66 -21.59 6.10 -8.42
N LEU A 67 -22.77 6.53 -8.90
CA LEU A 67 -24.02 6.34 -8.18
C LEU A 67 -24.32 4.84 -8.02
N THR A 68 -24.26 4.07 -9.10
CA THR A 68 -24.43 2.62 -9.10
C THR A 68 -23.40 1.92 -8.20
N ALA A 69 -22.13 2.35 -8.21
CA ALA A 69 -21.10 1.79 -7.33
C ALA A 69 -21.42 2.03 -5.83
N ILE A 70 -21.98 3.19 -5.49
CA ILE A 70 -22.34 3.54 -4.11
C ILE A 70 -23.60 2.79 -3.67
N THR A 71 -24.67 2.79 -4.48
CA THR A 71 -25.97 2.22 -4.10
C THR A 71 -25.99 0.71 -4.24
N ASP A 72 -25.59 0.20 -5.40
CA ASP A 72 -25.77 -1.21 -5.78
C ASP A 72 -24.49 -1.99 -5.48
N GLY A 73 -23.34 -1.36 -5.73
CA GLY A 73 -22.01 -1.94 -5.51
C GLY A 73 -21.56 -1.97 -4.05
N LYS A 74 -22.28 -1.29 -3.12
CA LYS A 74 -21.94 -1.22 -1.69
C LYS A 74 -20.49 -0.79 -1.41
N VAL A 75 -19.90 0.02 -2.30
CA VAL A 75 -18.48 0.40 -2.22
C VAL A 75 -18.15 1.10 -0.89
N VAL A 76 -19.08 1.88 -0.34
CA VAL A 76 -18.91 2.54 0.96
C VAL A 76 -18.69 1.52 2.08
N THR A 77 -19.48 0.44 2.11
CA THR A 77 -19.32 -0.62 3.12
C THR A 77 -17.98 -1.33 2.96
N TYR A 78 -17.58 -1.67 1.73
CA TYR A 78 -16.29 -2.30 1.48
C TYR A 78 -15.10 -1.40 1.84
N PHE A 79 -15.23 -0.10 1.61
CA PHE A 79 -14.25 0.89 2.02
C PHE A 79 -14.09 0.91 3.54
N PHE A 80 -15.19 0.98 4.32
CA PHE A 80 -15.11 0.97 5.78
C PHE A 80 -14.58 -0.36 6.34
N ASN A 81 -14.98 -1.49 5.76
CA ASN A 81 -14.44 -2.80 6.13
C ASN A 81 -12.93 -2.85 5.92
N SER A 82 -12.46 -2.35 4.77
CA SER A 82 -11.03 -2.29 4.45
C SER A 82 -10.29 -1.35 5.39
N ALA A 83 -10.81 -0.14 5.61
CA ALA A 83 -10.23 0.83 6.53
C ALA A 83 -10.13 0.29 7.96
N LEU A 84 -11.18 -0.38 8.45
CA LEU A 84 -11.21 -1.00 9.77
C LEU A 84 -10.15 -2.11 9.88
N VAL A 85 -10.11 -3.02 8.92
CA VAL A 85 -9.14 -4.13 8.90
C VAL A 85 -7.71 -3.59 8.82
N THR A 86 -7.43 -2.64 7.91
CA THR A 86 -6.11 -2.04 7.75
C THR A 86 -5.69 -1.27 9.00
N ALA A 87 -6.52 -0.40 9.55
CA ALA A 87 -6.19 0.38 10.74
C ALA A 87 -5.92 -0.52 11.95
N SER A 88 -6.77 -1.54 12.16
CA SER A 88 -6.60 -2.51 13.24
C SER A 88 -5.30 -3.30 13.08
N THR A 89 -5.01 -3.77 11.86
CA THR A 89 -3.78 -4.50 11.54
C THR A 89 -2.55 -3.64 11.80
N VAL A 90 -2.52 -2.41 11.28
CA VAL A 90 -1.39 -1.48 11.46
C VAL A 90 -1.15 -1.19 12.94
N LEU A 91 -2.22 -0.95 13.71
CA LEU A 91 -2.10 -0.69 15.14
C LEU A 91 -1.48 -1.88 15.88
N ILE A 92 -1.97 -3.09 15.63
CA ILE A 92 -1.46 -4.31 16.26
C ILE A 92 -0.01 -4.57 15.86
N VAL A 93 0.31 -4.46 14.57
CA VAL A 93 1.68 -4.63 14.05
C VAL A 93 2.61 -3.62 14.70
N LEU A 94 2.23 -2.35 14.77
CA LEU A 94 3.08 -1.30 15.36
C LEU A 94 3.42 -1.59 16.82
N VAL A 95 2.42 -1.99 17.62
CA VAL A 95 2.63 -2.33 19.03
C VAL A 95 3.55 -3.54 19.17
N LEU A 96 3.24 -4.64 18.48
CA LEU A 96 4.01 -5.88 18.58
C LEU A 96 5.43 -5.74 18.03
N ALA A 97 5.58 -5.05 16.89
CA ALA A 97 6.87 -4.83 16.26
C ALA A 97 7.75 -3.92 17.12
N ALA A 98 7.21 -2.82 17.67
CA ALA A 98 7.95 -1.94 18.57
C ALA A 98 8.44 -2.69 19.83
N MET A 99 7.57 -3.50 20.45
CA MET A 99 7.94 -4.33 21.60
C MET A 99 9.03 -5.35 21.25
N THR A 100 8.87 -6.03 20.10
CA THR A 100 9.81 -7.05 19.64
C THR A 100 11.17 -6.46 19.27
N ALA A 101 11.18 -5.37 18.50
CA ALA A 101 12.38 -4.65 18.11
C ALA A 101 13.13 -4.12 19.34
N TYR A 102 12.42 -3.57 20.34
CA TYR A 102 13.03 -3.16 21.60
C TYR A 102 13.66 -4.34 22.34
N ALA A 103 12.95 -5.46 22.47
CA ALA A 103 13.46 -6.65 23.15
C ALA A 103 14.70 -7.25 22.45
N ILE A 104 14.76 -7.22 21.12
CA ILE A 104 15.89 -7.75 20.36
C ILE A 104 17.10 -6.81 20.40
N THR A 105 16.87 -5.49 20.29
CA THR A 105 17.95 -4.51 20.11
C THR A 105 18.46 -3.88 21.40
N ARG A 106 17.62 -3.79 22.44
CA ARG A 106 17.96 -3.09 23.71
C ARG A 106 18.13 -4.01 24.90
N MET A 107 17.48 -5.18 24.93
CA MET A 107 17.64 -6.12 26.03
C MET A 107 18.82 -7.07 25.74
N ASN A 108 19.65 -7.34 26.75
CA ASN A 108 20.76 -8.27 26.63
C ASN A 108 20.31 -9.68 27.02
N TRP A 109 20.07 -10.54 26.03
CA TRP A 109 19.69 -11.94 26.24
C TRP A 109 20.32 -12.86 25.19
N LYS A 110 20.57 -14.11 25.57
CA LYS A 110 21.43 -15.05 24.83
C LYS A 110 20.92 -15.41 23.42
N LEU A 111 19.62 -15.33 23.17
CA LEU A 111 18.97 -15.81 21.94
C LEU A 111 18.49 -14.67 21.02
N SER A 112 18.83 -13.40 21.30
CA SER A 112 18.36 -12.23 20.53
C SER A 112 18.64 -12.33 19.03
N ASN A 113 19.88 -12.68 18.66
CA ASN A 113 20.29 -12.84 17.26
C ASN A 113 19.61 -14.03 16.57
N PHE A 114 19.38 -15.12 17.31
CA PHE A 114 18.68 -16.30 16.77
C PHE A 114 17.21 -15.95 16.50
N THR A 115 16.54 -15.30 17.43
CA THR A 115 15.14 -14.87 17.26
C THR A 115 15.00 -13.84 16.15
N MET A 116 15.94 -12.91 16.01
CA MET A 116 15.96 -11.99 14.87
C MET A 116 16.02 -12.75 13.55
N THR A 117 16.96 -13.69 13.42
CA THR A 117 17.07 -14.54 12.23
C THR A 117 15.78 -15.32 11.96
N LEU A 118 15.18 -15.91 12.99
CA LEU A 118 13.93 -16.66 12.88
C LEU A 118 12.77 -15.78 12.39
N ILE A 119 12.67 -14.55 12.88
CA ILE A 119 11.68 -13.58 12.42
C ILE A 119 11.90 -13.25 10.93
N LEU A 120 13.14 -12.96 10.53
CA LEU A 120 13.47 -12.62 9.14
C LEU A 120 13.20 -13.77 8.16
N LEU A 121 13.37 -15.03 8.58
CA LEU A 121 13.00 -16.21 7.78
C LEU A 121 11.50 -16.21 7.42
N GLY A 122 10.65 -15.58 8.24
CA GLY A 122 9.23 -15.38 7.95
C GLY A 122 8.97 -14.59 6.66
N MET A 123 9.86 -13.66 6.27
CA MET A 123 9.73 -12.92 5.01
C MET A 123 9.96 -13.80 3.77
N MET A 124 10.66 -14.93 3.93
CA MET A 124 10.93 -15.84 2.82
C MET A 124 9.71 -16.69 2.44
N VAL A 125 8.68 -16.72 3.29
CA VAL A 125 7.47 -17.49 3.04
C VAL A 125 6.64 -16.78 1.97
N PRO A 126 6.43 -17.39 0.79
CA PRO A 126 5.59 -16.81 -0.23
C PRO A 126 4.13 -16.86 0.20
N ILE A 127 3.53 -15.69 0.43
CA ILE A 127 2.13 -15.54 0.90
C ILE A 127 1.15 -16.35 0.04
N HIS A 128 1.36 -16.35 -1.28
CA HIS A 128 0.50 -17.08 -2.24
C HIS A 128 0.53 -18.60 -2.03
N ALA A 129 1.67 -19.18 -1.64
CA ALA A 129 1.77 -20.62 -1.35
C ALA A 129 1.12 -20.98 -0.01
N ALA A 130 1.12 -20.05 0.95
CA ALA A 130 0.52 -20.23 2.26
C ALA A 130 -1.00 -20.05 2.29
N LEU A 131 -1.62 -19.55 1.20
CA LEU A 131 -3.04 -19.21 1.17
C LEU A 131 -3.97 -20.41 1.43
N LEU A 132 -3.75 -21.54 0.75
CA LEU A 132 -4.59 -22.74 0.92
C LEU A 132 -4.44 -23.36 2.32
N PRO A 133 -3.21 -23.58 2.85
CA PRO A 133 -3.03 -23.99 4.25
C PRO A 133 -3.68 -23.03 5.24
N LEU A 134 -3.53 -21.72 5.04
CA LEU A 134 -4.11 -20.70 5.91
C LEU A 134 -5.64 -20.77 5.91
N PHE A 135 -6.25 -20.92 4.73
CA PHE A 135 -7.70 -21.10 4.61
C PHE A 135 -8.18 -22.32 5.41
N MET A 136 -7.47 -23.45 5.30
CA MET A 136 -7.78 -24.67 6.07
C MET A 136 -7.70 -24.43 7.58
N VAL A 137 -6.67 -23.72 8.06
CA VAL A 137 -6.54 -23.36 9.48
C VAL A 137 -7.70 -22.48 9.94
N LEU A 138 -8.02 -21.41 9.21
CA LEU A 138 -9.12 -20.49 9.56
C LEU A 138 -10.49 -21.18 9.51
N LYS A 139 -10.67 -22.13 8.58
CA LYS A 139 -11.86 -22.99 8.50
C LYS A 139 -12.00 -23.87 9.73
N ASN A 140 -10.93 -24.54 10.12
CA ASN A 140 -10.92 -25.43 11.29
C ASN A 140 -11.15 -24.66 12.60
N LEU A 141 -10.64 -23.43 12.68
CA LEU A 141 -10.87 -22.51 13.80
C LEU A 141 -12.28 -21.87 13.78
N ARG A 142 -13.10 -22.14 12.76
CA ARG A 142 -14.42 -21.51 12.54
C ARG A 142 -14.36 -19.97 12.52
N MET A 143 -13.23 -19.42 12.08
CA MET A 143 -12.98 -17.97 12.02
C MET A 143 -13.30 -17.36 10.65
N LEU A 144 -13.75 -18.17 9.68
CA LEU A 144 -14.12 -17.69 8.34
C LEU A 144 -15.24 -16.65 8.38
N ASN A 145 -15.26 -15.77 7.38
CA ASN A 145 -16.24 -14.68 7.24
C ASN A 145 -16.25 -13.68 8.41
N THR A 146 -15.10 -13.44 9.04
CA THR A 146 -14.92 -12.43 10.10
C THR A 146 -13.75 -11.51 9.76
N TYR A 147 -13.71 -10.30 10.32
CA TYR A 147 -12.54 -9.42 10.16
C TYR A 147 -11.24 -10.05 10.68
N TRP A 148 -11.34 -10.90 11.71
CA TRP A 148 -10.20 -11.62 12.28
C TRP A 148 -9.54 -12.59 11.30
N SER A 149 -10.30 -13.16 10.36
CA SER A 149 -9.74 -13.98 9.29
C SER A 149 -8.77 -13.23 8.36
N LEU A 150 -8.82 -11.89 8.37
CA LEU A 150 -7.91 -11.03 7.62
C LEU A 150 -6.85 -10.40 8.54
N ILE A 151 -7.28 -9.87 9.70
CA ILE A 151 -6.38 -9.16 10.63
C ILE A 151 -5.27 -10.08 11.13
N VAL A 152 -5.59 -11.29 11.59
CA VAL A 152 -4.58 -12.19 12.19
C VAL A 152 -3.49 -12.57 11.17
N PRO A 153 -3.82 -13.04 9.95
CA PRO A 153 -2.78 -13.35 8.98
C PRO A 153 -2.00 -12.12 8.52
N TYR A 154 -2.65 -10.97 8.33
CA TYR A 154 -1.95 -9.76 7.93
C TYR A 154 -0.96 -9.28 8.99
N VAL A 155 -1.32 -9.34 10.27
CA VAL A 155 -0.37 -9.07 11.36
C VAL A 155 0.81 -10.04 11.25
N ALA A 156 0.56 -11.35 11.19
CA ALA A 156 1.61 -12.36 11.17
C ALA A 156 2.61 -12.19 10.01
N PHE A 157 2.13 -11.89 8.80
CA PHE A 157 3.01 -11.66 7.64
C PHE A 157 3.72 -10.29 7.68
N ALA A 158 3.17 -9.30 8.38
CA ALA A 158 3.77 -7.97 8.48
C ALA A 158 4.88 -7.87 9.53
N ILE A 159 4.82 -8.66 10.62
CA ILE A 159 5.82 -8.60 11.72
C ILE A 159 7.26 -8.74 11.21
N PRO A 160 7.62 -9.71 10.35
CA PRO A 160 9.00 -9.87 9.88
C PRO A 160 9.60 -8.66 9.17
N MET A 161 8.78 -7.84 8.52
CA MET A 161 9.21 -6.61 7.85
C MET A 161 9.22 -5.40 8.81
N ALA A 162 8.40 -5.43 9.86
CA ALA A 162 8.20 -4.30 10.76
C ALA A 162 9.19 -4.27 11.95
N VAL A 163 9.78 -5.41 12.31
CA VAL A 163 10.79 -5.57 13.37
C VAL A 163 12.18 -5.29 12.83
#